data_AF-A0A943RMH3-F1
#
_entry.id   AF-A0A943RMH3-F1
#
_cell.length_a   1.000
_cell.length_b   1.000
_cell.length_c   1.000
_cell.angle_alpha   90.00
_cell.angle_beta   90.00
_cell.angle_gamma   90.00
#
_symmetry.space_group_name_H-M   'P 1'
#
loop_
_entity.id
_entity.type
_entity.pdbx_description
1 polymer ?
#
loop_
_entity_poly.entity_id
_entity_poly.type
_entity_poly.pdbx_seq_one_letter_code
_entity_poly.pdbx_strand_id
1 'polypeptide(L)'
;VAAFQENCGEQFGSGVVLNPANLIDSSRFEIKTPEITISADPEYSYLVETQIINGRKYLLIPAEDGVEVNGFAVGITAAQKDD
;
A
#
# COMPACT_ATOMS: atom_id res chain seq x y z
N VAL A 1 16.18 2.89 19.65
CA VAL A 1 15.24 3.68 20.49
C VAL A 1 15.64 5.14 20.52
N ALA A 2 16.89 5.49 20.87
CA ALA A 2 17.36 6.89 20.90
C ALA A 2 17.17 7.66 19.57
N ALA A 3 17.63 7.10 18.44
CA ALA A 3 17.48 7.73 17.12
C ALA A 3 16.02 7.92 16.68
N PHE A 4 15.13 7.03 17.13
CA PHE A 4 13.69 7.15 16.85
C PHE A 4 13.05 8.29 17.66
N GLN A 5 13.45 8.45 18.92
CA GLN A 5 12.98 9.52 19.79
C GLN A 5 13.49 10.90 19.35
N GLU A 6 14.75 10.98 18.91
CA GLU A 6 15.37 12.20 18.38
C GLU A 6 14.61 12.69 17.14
N ASN A 7 14.45 11.82 16.13
CA ASN A 7 13.72 12.15 14.90
C ASN A 7 12.23 12.49 15.16
N CYS A 8 11.59 11.83 16.14
CA CYS A 8 10.24 12.20 16.56
C CYS A 8 10.20 13.59 17.22
N GLY A 9 11.16 13.92 18.09
CA GLY A 9 11.24 15.22 18.75
C GLY A 9 11.51 16.35 17.75
N GLU A 10 12.33 16.11 16.73
CA GLU A 10 12.61 17.07 15.65
C GLU A 10 11.39 17.32 14.75
N GLN A 11 10.64 16.29 14.37
CA GLN A 11 9.51 16.43 13.45
C GLN A 11 8.21 16.88 14.11
N PHE A 12 7.97 16.48 15.36
CA PHE A 12 6.68 16.68 16.03
C PHE A 12 6.78 17.58 17.27
N GLY A 13 7.97 17.87 17.78
CA GLY A 13 8.21 18.68 18.97
C GLY A 13 8.33 17.86 20.25
N SER A 14 9.30 18.23 21.09
CA SER A 14 9.58 17.58 22.38
C SER A 14 8.38 17.67 23.32
N GLY A 15 7.77 16.53 23.66
CA GLY A 15 6.64 16.45 24.58
C GLY A 15 5.27 16.25 23.93
N VAL A 16 5.21 16.04 22.62
CA VAL A 16 3.95 15.60 21.97
C VAL A 16 3.60 14.19 22.43
N VAL A 17 2.44 14.07 23.07
CA VAL A 17 1.77 12.77 23.27
C VAL A 17 1.26 12.34 21.91
N LEU A 18 2.05 11.53 21.23
CA LEU A 18 1.66 10.84 20.02
C LEU A 18 0.53 9.86 20.38
N ASN A 19 -0.71 10.36 20.35
CA ASN A 19 -1.87 9.52 20.57
C ASN A 19 -1.87 8.44 19.47
N PRO A 20 -1.92 7.13 19.77
CA PRO A 20 -1.93 6.09 18.75
C PRO A 20 -3.06 6.27 17.72
N ALA A 21 -4.15 6.93 18.09
CA ALA A 21 -5.22 7.35 17.18
C ALA A 21 -4.78 8.37 16.10
N ASN A 22 -3.72 9.14 16.33
CA ASN A 22 -3.11 10.06 15.35
C ASN A 22 -1.95 9.41 14.58
N LEU A 23 -1.44 8.26 15.03
CA LEU A 23 -0.38 7.48 14.35
C LEU A 23 -0.93 6.44 13.38
N ILE A 24 -2.07 5.86 13.73
CA ILE A 24 -2.78 4.89 12.92
C ILE A 24 -3.84 5.68 12.19
N ASP A 25 -3.51 6.17 11.00
CA ASP A 25 -4.52 6.65 10.07
C ASP A 25 -5.40 5.48 9.65
N SER A 26 -6.36 5.16 10.51
CA SER A 26 -7.30 4.05 10.34
C SER A 26 -8.21 4.28 9.13
N SER A 27 -8.17 5.50 8.57
CA SER A 27 -8.94 5.89 7.39
C SER A 27 -8.26 5.53 6.08
N ARG A 28 -6.98 5.09 6.11
CA ARG A 28 -6.24 4.79 4.88
C ARG A 28 -5.40 3.52 5.02
N PHE A 29 -5.60 2.59 4.09
CA PHE A 29 -4.74 1.42 3.98
C PHE A 29 -3.64 1.73 2.97
N GLU A 30 -2.39 1.76 3.44
CA GLU A 30 -1.22 2.04 2.60
C GLU A 30 -0.21 0.89 2.63
N ILE A 31 0.29 0.55 1.45
CA ILE A 31 1.39 -0.39 1.27
C ILE A 31 2.56 0.37 0.65
N LYS A 32 3.70 0.33 1.33
CA LYS A 32 4.93 1.00 0.90
C LYS A 32 5.97 -0.02 0.50
N THR A 33 6.47 0.14 -0.71
CA THR A 33 7.73 -0.45 -1.19
C THR A 33 8.76 0.69 -1.33
N PRO A 34 10.05 0.40 -1.53
CA PRO A 34 11.06 1.46 -1.67
C PRO A 34 10.76 2.43 -2.84
N GLU A 35 10.15 1.94 -3.92
CA GLU A 35 9.91 2.73 -5.13
C GLU A 35 8.47 3.27 -5.26
N ILE A 36 7.47 2.58 -4.71
CA ILE A 36 6.06 2.92 -4.89
C ILE A 36 5.26 2.86 -3.58
N THR A 37 4.21 3.69 -3.51
CA THR A 37 3.16 3.63 -2.49
C THR A 37 1.84 3.27 -3.17
N ILE A 38 1.14 2.29 -2.60
CA ILE A 38 -0.20 1.89 -3.01
C ILE A 38 -1.14 2.29 -1.88
N SER A 39 -2.24 2.96 -2.21
CA SER A 39 -3.28 3.34 -1.25
C SER A 39 -4.61 2.70 -1.67
N ALA A 40 -5.33 2.16 -0.70
CA ALA A 40 -6.69 1.67 -0.88
C ALA A 40 -7.57 2.10 0.29
N ASP A 41 -8.87 2.03 0.08
CA ASP A 41 -9.84 2.17 1.16
C ASP A 41 -9.70 0.95 2.12
N PRO A 42 -9.59 1.18 3.45
CA PRO A 42 -9.43 0.11 4.43
C PRO A 42 -10.48 -1.01 4.35
N GLU A 43 -11.72 -0.70 3.96
CA GLU A 43 -12.80 -1.69 3.82
C GLU A 43 -12.46 -2.76 2.77
N TYR A 44 -11.64 -2.40 1.78
CA TYR A 44 -11.21 -3.27 0.67
C TYR A 44 -9.77 -3.78 0.81
N SER A 45 -9.15 -3.62 1.99
CA SER A 45 -7.77 -4.07 2.24
C SER A 45 -7.56 -5.57 1.99
N TYR A 46 -8.62 -6.37 2.12
CA TYR A 46 -8.62 -7.82 1.86
C TYR A 46 -8.38 -8.18 0.38
N LEU A 47 -8.53 -7.22 -0.54
CA LEU A 47 -8.25 -7.43 -1.98
C LEU A 47 -6.76 -7.47 -2.30
N VAL A 48 -5.90 -6.98 -1.39
CA VAL A 48 -4.45 -7.01 -1.62
C VAL A 48 -3.85 -8.26 -0.98
N GLU A 49 -3.30 -9.13 -1.83
CA GLU A 49 -2.64 -10.35 -1.39
C GLU A 49 -1.16 -10.36 -1.76
N THR A 50 -0.35 -11.11 -1.01
CA THR A 50 1.06 -11.34 -1.37
C THR A 50 1.22 -12.76 -1.91
N GLN A 51 1.80 -12.90 -3.10
CA GLN A 51 2.06 -14.20 -3.70
C GLN A 51 3.49 -14.29 -4.27
N ILE A 52 4.09 -15.48 -4.23
CA ILE A 52 5.37 -15.75 -4.89
C ILE A 52 5.08 -16.34 -6.27
N ILE A 53 5.49 -15.63 -7.32
CA ILE A 53 5.38 -16.05 -8.71
C ILE A 53 6.78 -16.09 -9.29
N ASN A 54 7.21 -17.23 -9.84
CA ASN A 54 8.56 -17.40 -10.42
C ASN A 54 9.70 -16.95 -9.48
N GLY A 55 9.57 -17.23 -8.18
CA GLY A 55 10.58 -16.89 -7.16
C GLY A 55 10.61 -15.42 -6.74
N ARG A 56 9.71 -14.57 -7.27
CA ARG A 56 9.59 -13.16 -6.89
C ARG A 56 8.29 -12.92 -6.12
N LYS A 57 8.35 -12.06 -5.11
CA LYS A 57 7.19 -11.66 -4.31
C LYS A 57 6.43 -10.56 -5.05
N TYR A 58 5.14 -10.74 -5.20
CA TYR A 58 4.21 -9.79 -5.81
C TYR A 58 3.12 -9.40 -4.82
N LEU A 59 2.62 -8.18 -5.00
CA LEU A 59 1.32 -7.75 -4.49
C LEU A 59 0.30 -7.98 -5.62
N LEU A 60 -0.76 -8.74 -5.33
CA LEU A 60 -1.84 -9.06 -6.25
C LEU A 60 -3.09 -8.29 -5.86
N ILE A 61 -3.79 -7.77 -6.87
CA ILE A 61 -5.05 -7.06 -6.75
C ILE A 61 -5.97 -7.59 -7.87
N PRO A 62 -7.16 -8.13 -7.56
CA PRO A 62 -8.13 -8.55 -8.57
C PRO A 62 -8.54 -7.37 -9.47
N ALA A 63 -8.75 -7.66 -10.76
CA ALA A 63 -9.03 -6.67 -11.79
C ALA A 63 -10.35 -6.94 -12.55
N GLU A 64 -11.28 -7.66 -11.92
CA GLU A 64 -12.53 -8.12 -12.54
C GLU A 64 -13.44 -6.94 -12.98
N ASP A 65 -13.48 -5.87 -12.19
CA ASP A 65 -14.26 -4.65 -12.47
C ASP A 65 -13.52 -3.65 -13.39
N GLY A 66 -12.39 -4.07 -13.98
CA GLY A 66 -11.57 -3.24 -14.85
C GLY A 66 -10.48 -2.45 -14.12
N VAL A 67 -9.60 -1.83 -14.89
CA VAL A 67 -8.45 -1.07 -14.38
C VAL A 67 -8.35 0.25 -15.12
N GLU A 68 -8.04 1.32 -14.41
CA GLU A 68 -7.73 2.62 -15.00
C GLU A 68 -6.28 3.02 -14.71
N VAL A 69 -5.62 3.58 -15.72
CA VAL A 69 -4.27 4.15 -15.59
C VAL A 69 -4.35 5.62 -15.95
N ASN A 70 -4.09 6.49 -14.98
CA ASN A 70 -4.20 7.95 -15.14
C ASN A 70 -5.57 8.41 -15.68
N GLY A 71 -6.65 7.74 -15.26
CA GLY A 71 -8.02 8.04 -15.70
C GLY A 71 -8.41 7.44 -17.05
N PHE A 72 -7.58 6.57 -17.63
CA PHE A 72 -7.90 5.85 -18.86
C PHE A 72 -8.13 4.38 -18.58
N ALA A 73 -9.30 3.86 -18.95
CA ALA A 73 -9.62 2.43 -18.86
C ALA A 73 -8.65 1.59 -19.69
N VAL A 74 -8.10 0.55 -19.07
CA VAL A 74 -7.19 -0.42 -19.67
C VAL A 74 -7.86 -1.79 -19.68
N GLY A 75 -7.95 -2.39 -20.85
CA GLY A 75 -8.41 -3.76 -20.99
C GLY A 75 -7.32 -4.74 -20.57
N ILE A 76 -7.56 -5.51 -19.51
CA ILE A 76 -6.71 -6.64 -19.14
C ILE A 76 -7.31 -7.89 -19.78
N THR A 77 -6.81 -8.27 -20.95
CA THR A 77 -7.11 -9.58 -21.52
C THR A 77 -6.17 -10.61 -20.90
N ALA A 78 -6.71 -11.77 -20.52
CA ALA A 78 -5.86 -12.90 -20.18
C ALA A 78 -4.94 -13.16 -21.37
N ALA A 79 -3.63 -13.05 -21.18
CA ALA A 79 -2.67 -13.48 -22.19
C ALA A 79 -3.02 -14.93 -22.53
N GLN A 80 -3.37 -15.18 -23.79
CA GLN A 80 -3.54 -16.54 -24.29
C GLN A 80 -2.24 -17.29 -23.99
N LYS A 81 -2.35 -18.44 -23.32
CA LYS A 81 -1.27 -19.42 -23.29
C LYS A 81 -1.00 -19.78 -24.75
N ASP A 82 0.08 -19.26 -25.32
CA ASP A 82 0.64 -19.80 -26.56
C ASP A 82 1.01 -21.26 -26.24
N ASP A 83 0.37 -22.20 -26.94
CA ASP A 83 0.68 -23.63 -26.94
C ASP A 83 1.91 -23.91 -27.83
#